data_AF-A0A7C3THS7-F1
#
_entry.id   AF-A0A7C3THS7-F1
#
_cell.length_a   1.000
_cell.length_b   1.000
_cell.length_c   1.000
_cell.angle_alpha   90.00
_cell.angle_beta   90.00
_cell.angle_gamma   90.00
#
_symmetry.space_group_name_H-M   'P 1'
#
loop_
_entity.id
_entity.type
_entity.pdbx_description
1 polymer ?
#
loop_
_entity_poly.entity_id
_entity_poly.type
_entity_poly.pdbx_seq_one_letter_code
_entity_poly.pdbx_strand_id
1 'polypeptide(L)'
;MNCKICNNAYRVLSSDGICIDCIKHHNELVRAYRENKMIKVVKCNNCDAIQSTSATKILRCRVCRKVMRISSLRIIWHGNDAHQAIEVMKSLK
;
A
#
# COMPACT_ATOMS: atom_id res chain seq x y z
N MET A 1 24.06 -28.03 2.84
CA MET A 1 23.11 -27.83 3.97
C MET A 1 21.73 -27.63 3.38
N ASN A 2 20.67 -28.08 4.04
CA ASN A 2 19.31 -27.93 3.52
C ASN A 2 18.65 -26.67 4.08
N CYS A 3 17.92 -25.96 3.23
CA CYS A 3 17.10 -24.83 3.64
C CYS A 3 15.97 -25.28 4.56
N LYS A 4 15.76 -24.60 5.69
CA LYS A 4 14.67 -24.92 6.63
C LYS A 4 13.26 -24.75 6.05
N ILE A 5 13.11 -23.96 4.98
CA ILE A 5 11.80 -23.66 4.37
C ILE A 5 11.51 -24.61 3.22
N CYS A 6 12.36 -24.65 2.20
CA CYS A 6 12.11 -25.46 0.99
C CYS A 6 12.76 -26.85 1.03
N ASN A 7 13.53 -27.18 2.07
CA ASN A 7 14.28 -28.43 2.25
C ASN A 7 15.27 -28.79 1.12
N ASN A 8 15.48 -27.88 0.16
CA ASN A 8 16.44 -28.06 -0.91
C ASN A 8 17.88 -27.84 -0.42
N ALA A 9 18.83 -28.53 -1.05
CA ALA A 9 20.25 -28.40 -0.76
C ALA A 9 20.83 -27.12 -1.36
N TYR A 10 21.48 -26.29 -0.53
CA TYR A 10 22.18 -25.09 -0.96
C TYR A 10 23.63 -25.08 -0.46
N ARG A 11 24.48 -24.37 -1.23
CA ARG A 11 25.89 -24.12 -0.88
C ARG A 11 26.03 -23.09 0.23
N VAL A 12 25.15 -22.08 0.26
CA VAL A 12 25.17 -20.98 1.23
C VAL A 12 23.74 -20.79 1.77
N LEU A 13 23.63 -20.63 3.08
CA LEU A 13 22.39 -20.31 3.78
C LEU A 13 22.61 -19.04 4.62
N SER A 14 21.53 -18.34 4.98
CA SER A 14 21.58 -17.29 5.98
C SER A 14 21.94 -17.85 7.37
N SER A 15 22.25 -16.98 8.32
CA SER A 15 22.44 -17.33 9.74
C SER A 15 21.27 -18.14 10.31
N ASP A 16 20.05 -17.90 9.82
CA ASP A 16 18.84 -18.59 10.26
C ASP A 16 18.61 -19.95 9.55
N GLY A 17 19.45 -20.30 8.57
CA GLY A 17 19.35 -21.55 7.79
C GLY A 17 18.36 -21.47 6.63
N ILE A 18 18.11 -20.28 6.08
CA ILE A 18 17.19 -20.05 4.96
C ILE A 18 17.99 -19.80 3.67
N CYS A 19 17.56 -20.36 2.54
CA CYS A 19 18.19 -20.13 1.26
C CYS A 19 17.82 -18.79 0.64
N ILE A 20 18.67 -18.31 -0.28
CA ILE A 20 18.50 -17.03 -0.96
C ILE A 20 17.18 -16.94 -1.75
N ASP A 21 16.72 -18.06 -2.33
CA ASP A 21 15.48 -18.08 -3.13
C ASP A 21 14.24 -17.89 -2.25
N CYS A 22 14.19 -18.54 -1.08
CA CYS A 22 13.12 -18.33 -0.11
C CYS A 22 13.12 -16.89 0.43
N ILE A 23 14.29 -16.31 0.69
CA ILE A 23 14.42 -14.91 1.12
C ILE A 23 13.92 -13.97 0.02
N LYS A 24 14.33 -14.21 -1.23
CA LYS A 24 13.91 -13.42 -2.39
C LYS A 24 12.40 -13.48 -2.57
N HIS A 25 11.82 -14.69 -2.53
CA HIS A 25 10.37 -14.88 -2.64
C HIS A 25 9.61 -14.19 -1.51
N HIS A 26 10.08 -14.30 -0.26
CA HIS A 26 9.48 -13.57 0.86
C HIS A 26 9.54 -12.05 0.64
N ASN A 27 10.66 -11.52 0.16
CA ASN A 27 10.80 -10.09 -0.12
C ASN A 27 9.91 -9.63 -1.29
N GLU A 28 9.71 -10.47 -2.30
CA GLU A 28 8.76 -10.24 -3.40
C GLU A 28 7.33 -10.21 -2.88
N LEU A 29 6.94 -11.14 -1.99
CA LEU A 29 5.62 -11.15 -1.34
C LEU A 29 5.42 -9.91 -0.45
N VAL A 30 6.44 -9.50 0.31
CA VAL A 30 6.39 -8.29 1.14
C VAL A 30 6.31 -7.03 0.26
N ARG A 31 7.03 -7.00 -0.87
CA ARG A 31 6.93 -5.92 -1.87
C ARG A 31 5.53 -5.88 -2.47
N ALA A 32 5.02 -7.00 -2.97
CA ALA A 32 3.67 -7.10 -3.50
C ALA A 32 2.63 -6.68 -2.45
N TYR A 33 2.79 -7.06 -1.18
CA TYR A 33 1.90 -6.63 -0.11
C TYR A 33 1.98 -5.11 0.16
N ARG A 34 3.17 -4.51 0.04
CA ARG A 34 3.36 -3.05 0.17
C ARG A 34 2.81 -2.29 -1.03
N GLU A 35 2.96 -2.84 -2.23
CA GLU A 35 2.46 -2.30 -3.50
C GLU A 35 0.93 -2.47 -3.62
N ASN A 36 0.34 -3.48 -2.98
CA ASN A 36 -1.11 -3.69 -2.89
C ASN A 36 -1.81 -2.74 -1.90
N LYS A 37 -1.15 -1.68 -1.42
CA LYS A 37 -1.84 -0.62 -0.68
C LYS A 37 -2.69 0.19 -1.64
N MET A 38 -3.95 -0.23 -1.83
CA MET A 38 -4.94 0.50 -2.62
C MET A 38 -5.07 1.94 -2.11
N ILE A 39 -4.54 2.86 -2.91
CA ILE A 39 -4.62 4.31 -2.72
C ILE A 39 -5.98 4.74 -3.24
N LYS A 40 -6.68 5.55 -2.46
CA LYS A 40 -7.95 6.18 -2.82
C LYS A 40 -7.75 7.68 -2.89
N VAL A 41 -8.18 8.31 -3.97
CA VAL A 41 -8.35 9.76 -4.04
C VAL A 41 -9.80 10.05 -3.68
N VAL A 42 -10.01 10.87 -2.65
CA VAL A 42 -11.32 11.13 -2.06
C VAL A 42 -11.56 12.61 -1.90
N LYS A 43 -12.84 13.01 -2.00
CA LYS A 43 -13.29 14.37 -1.70
C LYS A 43 -13.74 14.46 -0.24
N CYS A 44 -13.31 15.50 0.48
CA CYS A 44 -13.81 15.80 1.81
C CYS A 44 -15.25 16.33 1.75
N ASN A 45 -16.18 15.71 2.46
CA ASN A 45 -17.59 16.16 2.46
C ASN A 45 -17.81 17.52 3.16
N ASN A 46 -16.85 18.00 3.96
CA ASN A 46 -17.01 19.22 4.75
C ASN A 46 -16.39 20.46 4.11
N CYS A 47 -15.30 20.30 3.36
CA CYS A 47 -14.56 21.43 2.79
C CYS A 47 -14.15 21.19 1.34
N ASP A 48 -14.73 20.17 0.71
CA ASP A 48 -14.51 19.77 -0.69
C ASP A 48 -13.06 19.48 -1.09
N ALA A 49 -12.12 19.50 -0.14
CA ALA A 49 -10.71 19.25 -0.38
C ALA A 49 -10.48 17.83 -0.89
N ILE A 50 -9.70 17.73 -1.96
CA ILE A 50 -9.28 16.47 -2.56
C ILE A 50 -7.98 16.01 -1.90
N GLN A 51 -7.93 14.73 -1.50
CA GLN A 51 -6.75 14.15 -0.87
C GLN A 51 -6.66 12.65 -1.17
N SER A 52 -5.44 12.12 -1.16
CA SER A 52 -5.19 10.68 -1.27
C SER A 52 -5.04 10.03 0.11
N THR A 53 -5.47 8.77 0.21
CA THR A 53 -5.32 7.96 1.42
C THR A 53 -5.24 6.47 1.09
N SER A 54 -4.44 5.73 1.85
CA SER A 54 -4.45 4.26 1.85
C SER A 54 -5.26 3.68 3.01
N ALA A 55 -5.91 4.53 3.81
CA ALA A 55 -6.73 4.09 4.91
C ALA A 55 -7.98 3.32 4.41
N THR A 56 -8.49 2.45 5.27
CA THR A 56 -9.62 1.56 4.96
C THR A 56 -10.90 1.97 5.68
N LYS A 57 -10.79 2.50 6.90
CA LYS A 57 -11.96 2.80 7.74
C LYS A 57 -12.21 4.29 7.93
N ILE A 58 -11.17 5.02 8.36
CA ILE A 58 -11.29 6.41 8.82
C ILE A 58 -10.27 7.28 8.10
N LEU A 59 -10.68 8.49 7.76
CA LEU A 59 -9.84 9.53 7.20
C LEU A 59 -9.98 10.81 8.01
N ARG A 60 -8.86 11.43 8.36
CA ARG A 60 -8.82 12.80 8.85
C ARG A 60 -8.48 13.73 7.69
N CYS A 61 -9.35 14.70 7.40
CA CYS A 61 -9.08 15.70 6.37
C CYS A 61 -7.84 16.54 6.73
N ARG A 62 -6.91 16.69 5.78
CA ARG A 62 -5.70 17.51 5.99
C ARG A 62 -6.00 19.01 6.11
N VAL A 63 -7.09 19.46 5.48
CA VAL A 63 -7.51 20.87 5.47
C VAL A 63 -8.36 21.20 6.69
N CYS A 64 -9.59 20.68 6.78
CA CYS A 64 -10.52 21.02 7.86
C CYS A 64 -10.38 20.17 9.14
N ARG A 65 -9.43 19.22 9.18
CA ARG A 65 -9.15 18.33 10.32
C ARG A 65 -10.30 17.42 10.80
N LYS A 66 -11.48 17.47 10.17
CA LYS A 66 -12.60 16.56 10.46
C LYS A 66 -12.23 15.10 10.20
N VAL A 67 -12.71 14.24 11.08
CA VAL A 67 -12.59 12.77 10.98
C VAL A 67 -13.87 12.22 10.35
N MET A 68 -13.72 11.40 9.31
CA MET A 68 -14.84 10.87 8.52
C MET A 68 -14.63 9.39 8.21
N ARG A 69 -15.72 8.64 8.03
CA ARG A 69 -15.65 7.25 7.56
C ARG A 69 -15.43 7.24 6.06
N ILE A 70 -14.48 6.42 5.59
CA ILE A 70 -14.16 6.34 4.16
C ILE A 70 -15.37 5.85 3.34
N SER A 71 -16.19 4.96 3.91
CA SER A 71 -17.44 4.49 3.29
C SER A 71 -18.47 5.60 3.03
N SER A 72 -18.35 6.75 3.70
CA SER A 72 -19.23 7.91 3.52
C SER A 72 -18.65 8.99 2.59
N LEU A 73 -17.42 8.80 2.09
CA LEU A 73 -16.77 9.76 1.22
C LEU A 73 -16.99 9.39 -0.24
N ARG A 74 -17.06 10.41 -1.10
CA ARG A 74 -17.00 10.20 -2.54
C ARG A 74 -15.57 9.84 -2.93
N ILE A 75 -15.39 8.59 -3.38
CA ILE A 75 -14.14 8.11 -3.98
C ILE A 75 -14.14 8.58 -5.45
N ILE A 76 -13.11 9.36 -5.81
CA ILE A 76 -12.93 9.88 -7.17
C ILE A 76 -12.13 8.88 -8.00
N TRP A 77 -11.14 8.24 -7.36
CA TRP A 77 -10.27 7.26 -8.00
C TRP A 77 -9.72 6.28 -6.95
N HIS A 78 -9.42 5.06 -7.36
CA HIS A 78 -8.64 4.12 -6.56
C HIS A 78 -7.70 3.31 -7.44
N GLY A 79 -6.54 2.94 -6.89
CA GLY A 79 -5.53 2.16 -7.59
C GLY A 79 -4.29 1.94 -6.73
N ASN A 80 -3.29 1.28 -7.30
CA ASN A 80 -2.11 0.84 -6.56
C ASN A 80 -0.88 1.71 -6.84
N ASP A 81 -1.01 2.68 -7.75
CA ASP A 81 0.06 3.58 -8.18
C ASP A 81 -0.08 4.98 -7.54
N ALA A 82 0.92 5.38 -6.77
CA ALA A 82 0.97 6.69 -6.12
C ALA A 82 1.18 7.84 -7.12
N HIS A 83 1.89 7.60 -8.23
CA HIS A 83 2.11 8.60 -9.27
C HIS A 83 0.79 8.94 -9.96
N GLN A 84 0.02 7.94 -10.37
CA GLN A 84 -1.31 8.14 -10.94
C GLN A 84 -2.24 8.87 -9.97
N ALA A 85 -2.21 8.53 -8.67
CA ALA A 85 -3.01 9.23 -7.67
C ALA A 85 -2.66 10.74 -7.61
N ILE A 86 -1.38 11.10 -7.74
CA ILE A 86 -0.93 12.50 -7.78
C ILE A 86 -1.39 13.20 -9.06
N GLU A 87 -1.30 12.53 -10.21
CA GLU A 87 -1.76 13.07 -11.49
C GLU A 87 -3.27 13.34 -11.48
N VAL A 88 -4.06 12.40 -10.97
CA VAL A 88 -5.51 12.58 -10.77
C VAL A 88 -5.78 13.77 -9.83
N MET A 89 -5.06 13.89 -8.72
CA MET A 89 -5.25 15.04 -7.83
C MET A 89 -4.87 16.38 -8.47
N LYS A 90 -3.90 16.40 -9.40
CA LYS A 90 -3.51 17.60 -10.15
C LYS A 90 -4.54 17.99 -11.20
N SER A 91 -5.15 17.01 -11.90
CA SER A 91 -6.17 17.29 -12.93
C SER A 91 -7.51 17.77 -12.36
N LEU A 92 -7.72 17.61 -11.05
CA LEU A 92 -8.94 18.02 -10.35
C LEU A 92 -8.83 19.36 -9.60
N LYS A 93 -7.67 20.02 -9.68
CA LYS A 93 -7.46 21.39 -9.19
C LYS A 93 -7.77 22.40 -10.27
#